data_AF-A0A259RCE3-F1
#
_entry.id   AF-A0A259RCE3-F1
#
_cell.length_a   1.000
_cell.length_b   1.000
_cell.length_c   1.000
_cell.angle_alpha   90.00
_cell.angle_beta   90.00
_cell.angle_gamma   90.00
#
_symmetry.space_group_name_H-M   'P 1'
#
loop_
_entity.id
_entity.type
_entity.pdbx_description
1 polymer ?
#
loop_
_entity_poly.entity_id
_entity_poly.type
_entity_poly.pdbx_seq_one_letter_code
_entity_poly.pdbx_strand_id
1 'polypeptide(L)' 'MLPAEQHRFLDALRALLGSSHVLHLAEDCAPYLTDWRKRYQGRALAVVLPGDAAQVAGVVQLCALHGVGV' A
#
# COMPACT_ATOMS: atom_id res chain seq x y z
N MET A 1 4.49 -14.44 9.02
CA MET A 1 4.37 -14.83 7.61
C MET A 1 3.11 -14.21 7.06
N LEU A 2 3.18 -13.38 6.03
CA LEU A 2 1.98 -12.80 5.40
C LEU A 2 1.23 -13.92 4.64
N PRO A 3 -0.11 -13.95 4.68
CA PRO A 3 -0.91 -14.80 3.80
C PRO A 3 -0.48 -14.72 2.33
N ALA A 4 -0.55 -15.83 1.61
CA ALA A 4 -0.15 -15.91 0.19
C ALA A 4 -0.90 -14.89 -0.69
N GLU A 5 -2.14 -14.58 -0.35
CA GLU A 5 -2.93 -13.56 -1.04
C GLU A 5 -2.39 -12.14 -0.87
N GLN A 6 -1.92 -11.79 0.34
CA GLN A 6 -1.25 -10.51 0.56
C GLN A 6 0.05 -10.40 -0.21
N HIS A 7 0.80 -11.50 -0.35
CA HIS A 7 2.02 -11.51 -1.17
C HIS A 7 1.69 -11.22 -2.65
N ARG A 8 0.68 -11.90 -3.21
CA ARG A 8 0.22 -11.65 -4.59
C ARG A 8 -0.22 -10.21 -4.81
N PHE A 9 -0.97 -9.63 -3.87
CA PHE A 9 -1.39 -8.24 -3.94
C PHE A 9 -0.21 -7.27 -3.91
N LEU A 10 0.74 -7.47 -2.99
CA LEU A 10 1.96 -6.65 -2.91
C LEU A 10 2.81 -6.75 -4.19
N ASP A 11 2.91 -7.93 -4.78
CA ASP A 11 3.65 -8.12 -6.03
C ASP A 11 2.95 -7.44 -7.21
N ALA A 12 1.62 -7.49 -7.28
CA ALA A 12 0.84 -6.75 -8.27
C ALA A 12 1.03 -5.23 -8.15
N LEU A 13 1.03 -4.70 -6.92
CA LEU A 13 1.33 -3.29 -6.67
C LEU A 13 2.75 -2.92 -7.13
N ARG A 14 3.75 -3.76 -6.84
CA ARG A 14 5.14 -3.54 -7.27
C ARG A 14 5.30 -3.58 -8.78
N ALA A 15 4.56 -4.45 -9.47
CA ALA A 15 4.55 -4.50 -10.92
C ALA A 15 3.94 -3.24 -11.55
N LEU A 16 2.91 -2.66 -10.91
CA LEU A 16 2.24 -1.45 -11.38
C LEU A 16 3.05 -0.17 -11.10
N LEU A 17 3.62 -0.04 -9.90
CA LEU A 17 4.22 1.19 -9.40
C LEU A 17 5.76 1.18 -9.42
N GLY A 18 6.37 0.01 -9.52
CA GLY A 18 7.78 -0.21 -9.21
C GLY A 18 8.02 -0.44 -7.72
N SER A 19 9.02 -1.28 -7.40
CA SER A 19 9.26 -1.76 -6.03
C SER A 19 9.52 -0.66 -5.01
N SER A 20 10.18 0.43 -5.42
CA SER A 20 10.50 1.57 -4.54
C SER A 20 9.29 2.40 -4.12
N HIS A 21 8.14 2.24 -4.80
CA HIS A 21 6.91 2.97 -4.52
C HIS A 21 5.91 2.15 -3.70
N VAL A 22 6.32 0.98 -3.17
CA VAL A 22 5.49 0.10 -2.33
C VAL A 22 6.19 -0.17 -1.00
N LEU A 23 5.86 0.65 -0.02
CA LEU A 23 6.37 0.54 1.35
C LEU A 23 5.53 -0.49 2.11
N HIS A 24 6.19 -1.48 2.72
CA HIS A 24 5.50 -2.54 3.47
C HIS A 24 6.26 -2.92 4.74
N LEU A 25 7.48 -2.39 4.94
CA LEU A 25 8.22 -2.53 6.18
C LEU A 25 7.68 -1.54 7.20
N ALA A 26 7.69 -1.94 8.47
CA ALA A 26 7.09 -1.16 9.54
C ALA A 26 7.71 0.24 9.67
N GLU A 27 9.03 0.35 9.48
CA GLU A 27 9.76 1.63 9.58
C GLU A 27 9.43 2.59 8.45
N ASP A 28 9.30 2.09 7.23
CA ASP A 28 8.96 2.89 6.05
C ASP A 28 7.50 3.36 6.09
N CYS A 29 6.60 2.53 6.63
CA CYS A 29 5.19 2.87 6.78
C CYS A 29 4.93 3.82 7.97
N ALA A 30 5.76 3.79 9.02
CA ALA A 30 5.52 4.50 10.28
C ALA A 30 5.20 6.01 10.12
N PRO A 31 5.86 6.78 9.22
CA PRO A 31 5.55 8.19 9.00
C PRO A 31 4.12 8.43 8.48
N TYR A 32 3.57 7.48 7.73
CA TYR A 32 2.25 7.58 7.09
C TYR A 32 1.12 7.02 7.96
N LEU A 33 1.45 6.19 8.96
CA LEU A 33 0.47 5.59 9.86
C LEU A 33 0.07 6.52 11.01
N THR A 34 0.78 7.63 11.20
CA THR A 34 0.52 8.58 12.29
C THR A 34 -0.11 9.84 11.74
N ASP A 35 -1.30 10.19 12.24
CA ASP A 35 -1.92 11.47 11.92
C ASP A 35 -1.04 12.65 12.36
N TRP A 36 -1.17 13.80 11.72
CA TRP A 36 -0.34 14.99 12.00
C TRP A 36 -0.39 15.45 13.46
N ARG A 37 -1.47 15.15 14.20
CA ARG A 37 -1.61 15.47 15.64
C ARG A 37 -0.95 14.45 16.55
N LYS A 38 -0.44 13.34 15.99
CA LYS A 38 0.10 12.17 16.70
C LYS A 38 -0.89 11.52 17.68
N ARG A 39 -2.19 11.68 17.45
CA ARG A 39 -3.25 11.13 18.31
C ARG A 39 -3.73 9.76 17.85
N TYR A 40 -3.62 9.48 16.56
CA TYR A 40 -4.10 8.24 15.96
C TYR A 40 -2.96 7.56 15.23
N GLN A 41 -2.81 6.26 15.49
CA GLN A 41 -1.89 5.39 14.80
C GLN A 41 -2.69 4.30 14.08
N GLY A 42 -2.67 4.33 12.76
CA GLY A 42 -3.32 3.35 11.91
C GLY A 42 -2.52 2.06 11.76
N ARG A 43 -3.13 1.09 11.09
CA ARG A 43 -2.47 -0.11 10.59
C ARG A 43 -2.80 -0.24 9.11
N ALA A 44 -1.78 -0.42 8.29
CA ALA A 44 -1.92 -0.66 6.85
C ALA A 44 -1.08 -1.86 6.44
N LEU A 45 -1.51 -2.56 5.40
CA LEU A 45 -0.74 -3.62 4.76
C LEU A 45 0.48 -3.06 4.04
N ALA A 46 0.31 -1.93 3.35
CA ALA A 46 1.35 -1.21 2.64
C ALA A 46 0.94 0.26 2.47
N VAL A 47 1.93 1.10 2.23
CA VAL A 47 1.78 2.46 1.74
C VAL A 47 2.31 2.50 0.32
N VAL A 48 1.52 3.06 -0.60
CA VAL A 48 1.89 3.18 -2.01
C VAL A 48 2.04 4.63 -2.41
N LEU A 49 3.02 4.92 -3.26
CA LEU A 49 3.39 6.26 -3.70
C LEU A 49 3.28 6.38 -5.23
N PRO A 50 2.06 6.46 -5.79
CA PRO A 50 1.86 6.60 -7.23
C PRO A 50 2.37 7.95 -7.75
N GLY A 51 2.98 7.95 -8.94
CA GLY A 51 3.51 9.13 -9.60
C GLY A 51 2.51 9.86 -10.51
N ASP A 52 1.41 9.22 -10.89
CA ASP A 52 0.37 9.80 -11.75
C ASP A 52 -1.04 9.25 -11.45
N ALA A 53 -2.05 9.86 -12.09
CA ALA A 53 -3.45 9.49 -11.91
C ALA A 53 -3.80 8.10 -12.49
N ALA A 54 -3.08 7.62 -13.50
CA ALA A 54 -3.32 6.29 -14.08
C ALA A 54 -2.86 5.20 -13.11
N GLN A 55 -1.73 5.41 -12.44
CA GLN A 55 -1.25 4.55 -11.37
C GLN A 55 -2.21 4.52 -10.18
N VAL A 56 -2.77 5.67 -9.77
CA VAL A 56 -3.82 5.72 -8.73
C VAL A 56 -5.02 4.86 -9.12
N ALA A 57 -5.52 5.01 -10.35
CA ALA A 57 -6.65 4.21 -10.84
C ALA A 57 -6.34 2.71 -10.84
N GLY A 58 -5.13 2.33 -11.24
CA GLY A 58 -4.67 0.93 -11.20
C GLY A 58 -4.61 0.36 -9.78
N VAL A 59 -4.13 1.15 -8.80
CA VAL A 59 -4.12 0.74 -7.38
C VAL A 59 -5.54 0.48 -6.89
N VAL A 60 -6.47 1.40 -7.12
CA VAL A 60 -7.87 1.23 -6.69
C VAL A 60 -8.51 -0.01 -7.32
N GLN A 61 -8.23 -0.29 -8.60
CA GLN A 61 -8.69 -1.52 -9.27
C GLN A 61 -8.11 -2.78 -8.62
N LEU A 62 -6.80 -2.80 -8.31
CA LEU A 62 -6.17 -3.92 -7.60
C LEU A 62 -6.76 -4.11 -6.20
N CYS A 63 -6.99 -3.03 -5.46
CA CYS A 63 -7.64 -3.08 -4.15
C CYS A 63 -9.03 -3.72 -4.25
N ALA A 64 -9.84 -3.30 -5.21
CA ALA A 64 -11.18 -3.88 -5.45
C ALA A 64 -11.11 -5.37 -5.83
N LEU A 65 -10.17 -5.77 -6.70
CA LEU A 65 -9.98 -7.15 -7.14
C LEU A 65 -9.59 -8.09 -5.99
N HIS A 66 -8.76 -7.61 -5.07
CA HIS A 66 -8.24 -8.37 -3.94
C HIS A 66 -9.02 -8.17 -2.62
N GLY A 67 -10.08 -7.36 -2.63
CA GLY A 67 -10.88 -7.06 -1.43
C GLY A 67 -10.11 -6.30 -0.34
N VAL A 68 -9.15 -5.46 -0.73
CA VAL A 68 -8.34 -4.66 0.19
C VAL A 68 -8.93 -3.25 0.32
N GLY A 69 -9.16 -2.79 1.55
CA GLY A 69 -9.61 -1.43 1.83
C GLY A 69 -8.50 -0.40 1.56
N VAL A 70 -8.91 0.78 1.06
CA VAL A 70 -8.05 1.95 0.82
C VAL A 70 -8.41 3.05 1.81
#